data_AF-A0A0S8KL33-F1
#
_entry.id   AF-A0A0S8KL33-F1
#
_cell.length_a   1.000
_cell.length_b   1.000
_cell.length_c   1.000
_cell.angle_alpha   90.00
_cell.angle_beta   90.00
_cell.angle_gamma   90.00
#
_symmetry.space_group_name_H-M   'P 1'
#
loop_
_entity.id
_entity.type
_entity.pdbx_description
1 polymer ?
#
loop_
_entity_poly.entity_id
_entity_poly.type
_entity_poly.pdbx_seq_one_letter_code
_entity_poly.pdbx_strand_id
1 'polypeptide(L)'
;MKVFNAKTTLIVLLVVLAGVLGGCAPAPVVPAWSSLLIAGDILYTGSQVGRVYALNATSSLEIWQYPPASEKAGVGALYAAPALLDDTFYIGSFDNHLYALDANTGVQRWKFPSSGRIIADAVIADGTLY
;
A
#
# COMPACT_ATOMS: atom_id res chain seq x y z
N MET A 1 -8.98 -49.60 -16.90
CA MET A 1 -9.78 -48.39 -17.20
C MET A 1 -10.23 -47.77 -15.88
N LYS A 2 -9.65 -46.65 -15.44
CA LYS A 2 -10.11 -45.94 -14.23
C LYS A 2 -11.34 -45.11 -14.61
N VAL A 3 -12.50 -45.47 -14.06
CA VAL A 3 -13.75 -44.71 -14.22
C VAL A 3 -13.61 -43.44 -13.39
N PHE A 4 -13.45 -42.30 -14.05
CA PHE A 4 -13.48 -41.00 -13.37
C PHE A 4 -14.91 -40.74 -12.91
N ASN A 5 -15.09 -40.51 -11.61
CA ASN A 5 -16.37 -40.17 -11.01
C ASN A 5 -16.81 -38.78 -11.51
N ALA A 6 -18.00 -38.69 -12.09
CA ALA A 6 -18.56 -37.44 -12.62
C ALA A 6 -18.55 -36.29 -11.60
N LYS A 7 -18.67 -36.59 -10.30
CA LYS A 7 -18.54 -35.60 -9.22
C LYS A 7 -17.13 -35.02 -9.13
N THR A 8 -16.09 -35.85 -9.29
CA THR A 8 -14.69 -35.44 -9.25
C THR A 8 -14.32 -34.59 -10.47
N THR A 9 -14.82 -34.97 -11.65
CA THR A 9 -14.62 -34.19 -12.88
C THR A 9 -15.27 -32.81 -12.77
N LEU A 10 -16.48 -32.72 -12.19
CA LEU A 10 -17.19 -31.45 -12.00
C LEU A 10 -16.47 -30.52 -11.02
N ILE A 11 -15.93 -31.05 -9.93
CA ILE A 11 -15.17 -30.27 -8.94
C ILE A 11 -13.90 -29.70 -9.55
N VAL A 12 -13.15 -30.52 -10.31
CA VAL A 12 -11.94 -30.04 -11.01
C VAL A 12 -12.29 -28.95 -12.02
N LEU A 13 -13.40 -29.10 -12.75
CA LEU A 13 -13.87 -28.08 -13.70
C LEU A 13 -14.25 -26.77 -13.01
N LEU A 14 -14.92 -26.82 -11.86
CA LEU A 14 -15.28 -25.63 -11.08
C LEU A 14 -14.05 -24.92 -10.49
N VAL A 15 -13.04 -25.66 -10.03
CA VAL A 15 -11.77 -25.09 -9.52
C VAL A 15 -10.97 -24.44 -10.65
N VAL A 16 -10.87 -25.09 -11.81
CA VAL A 16 -10.22 -24.51 -12.99
C VAL A 16 -10.98 -23.28 -13.49
N LEU A 17 -12.31 -23.33 -13.51
CA LEU A 17 -13.14 -22.19 -13.89
C LEU A 17 -13.00 -21.01 -12.91
N ALA A 18 -12.90 -21.28 -11.60
CA ALA A 18 -12.63 -20.25 -10.60
C ALA A 18 -11.22 -19.66 -10.74
N GLY A 19 -10.22 -20.45 -11.14
CA GLY A 19 -8.86 -19.98 -11.42
C GLY A 19 -8.75 -19.12 -12.69
N VAL A 20 -9.60 -19.36 -13.69
CA VAL A 20 -9.66 -18.59 -14.94
C VAL A 20 -10.52 -17.32 -14.80
N LEU A 21 -11.48 -17.33 -13.86
CA LEU A 21 -12.32 -16.17 -13.51
C LEU A 21 -11.75 -15.33 -12.36
N GLY A 22 -10.56 -15.66 -11.85
CA GLY A 22 -9.72 -14.76 -11.05
C GLY A 22 -9.24 -13.60 -11.92
N GLY A 23 -10.20 -12.79 -12.36
CA GLY A 23 -10.02 -11.72 -13.31
C GLY A 23 -8.95 -10.76 -12.85
N CYS A 24 -8.33 -10.13 -13.83
CA CYS A 24 -7.60 -8.88 -13.67
C CYS A 24 -8.54 -7.89 -12.97
N ALA A 25 -8.56 -7.90 -11.64
CA ALA A 25 -9.14 -6.82 -10.89
C ALA A 25 -8.28 -5.62 -11.27
N PRO A 26 -8.86 -4.57 -11.89
CA PRO A 26 -8.08 -3.39 -12.18
C PRO A 26 -7.47 -2.95 -10.85
N ALA A 27 -6.14 -2.81 -10.83
CA ALA A 27 -5.45 -2.27 -9.67
C ALA A 27 -6.21 -1.01 -9.24
N PRO A 28 -6.44 -0.79 -7.93
CA PRO A 28 -7.15 0.38 -7.48
C PRO A 28 -6.47 1.59 -8.12
N VAL A 29 -7.22 2.31 -8.96
CA VAL A 29 -6.76 3.57 -9.55
C VAL A 29 -6.80 4.57 -8.41
N VAL A 30 -5.76 4.56 -7.58
CA VAL A 30 -5.58 5.52 -6.51
C VAL A 30 -5.18 6.84 -7.16
N PRO A 31 -6.00 7.91 -7.06
CA PRO A 31 -5.56 9.24 -7.44
C PRO A 31 -4.43 9.66 -6.50
N ALA A 32 -3.21 9.30 -6.89
CA ALA A 32 -1.98 9.61 -6.19
C ALA A 32 -1.48 10.97 -6.69
N TRP A 33 -1.34 11.93 -5.78
CA TRP A 33 -0.64 13.19 -6.04
C TRP A 33 0.73 13.24 -5.35
N SER A 34 1.00 12.35 -4.40
CA SER A 34 2.35 12.12 -3.88
C SER A 34 3.19 11.37 -4.92
N SER A 35 4.49 11.66 -4.94
CA SER A 35 5.46 10.86 -5.68
C SER A 35 5.44 9.38 -5.25
N LEU A 36 5.81 8.51 -6.18
CA LEU A 36 5.97 7.07 -5.94
C LEU A 36 7.34 6.78 -5.33
N LEU A 37 7.40 5.80 -4.43
CA LEU A 37 8.65 5.22 -3.95
C LEU A 37 8.66 3.72 -4.23
N ILE A 38 9.71 3.22 -4.89
CA ILE A 38 9.88 1.79 -5.18
C ILE A 38 11.08 1.29 -4.37
N ALA A 39 10.88 0.23 -3.60
CA ALA A 39 11.95 -0.47 -2.89
C ALA A 39 11.79 -1.98 -3.08
N GLY A 40 12.74 -2.59 -3.78
CA GLY A 40 12.62 -3.98 -4.24
C GLY A 40 11.37 -4.15 -5.12
N ASP A 41 10.53 -5.11 -4.76
CA ASP A 41 9.28 -5.42 -5.47
C ASP A 41 8.05 -4.69 -4.90
N ILE A 42 8.25 -3.72 -4.00
CA ILE A 42 7.16 -2.97 -3.38
C ILE A 42 7.16 -1.53 -3.90
N LEU A 43 5.98 -1.09 -4.34
CA LEU A 43 5.68 0.29 -4.70
C LEU A 43 4.82 0.90 -3.59
N TYR A 44 5.26 2.04 -3.06
CA TYR A 44 4.55 2.81 -2.06
C TYR A 44 4.00 4.10 -2.65
N THR A 45 2.77 4.46 -2.27
CA THR A 45 2.15 5.72 -2.67
C THR A 45 1.20 6.24 -1.60
N GLY A 46 1.17 7.56 -1.43
CA GLY A 46 0.11 8.27 -0.72
C GLY A 46 -1.07 8.60 -1.66
N SER A 47 -2.19 9.00 -1.07
CA SER A 47 -3.39 9.41 -1.79
C SER A 47 -4.00 10.68 -1.19
N GLN A 48 -4.82 11.38 -1.99
CA GLN A 48 -5.54 12.56 -1.55
C GLN A 48 -6.55 12.29 -0.43
N VAL A 49 -7.04 11.05 -0.31
CA VAL A 49 -7.98 10.67 0.76
C VAL A 49 -7.27 10.24 2.04
N GLY A 50 -5.96 10.45 2.11
CA GLY A 50 -5.16 10.17 3.30
C GLY A 50 -4.94 8.68 3.55
N ARG A 51 -4.65 7.95 2.48
CA ARG A 51 -4.23 6.55 2.55
C ARG A 51 -2.87 6.36 1.92
N VAL A 52 -2.03 5.61 2.60
CA VAL A 52 -0.80 5.02 2.06
C VAL A 52 -1.13 3.62 1.57
N TYR A 53 -0.62 3.27 0.41
CA TYR A 53 -0.71 1.93 -0.16
C TYR A 53 0.69 1.40 -0.41
N ALA A 54 0.92 0.14 -0.04
CA ALA A 54 2.02 -0.66 -0.54
C ALA A 54 1.47 -1.70 -1.50
N LEU A 55 1.97 -1.69 -2.73
CA LEU A 55 1.54 -2.55 -3.81
C LEU A 55 2.73 -3.40 -4.26
N ASN A 56 2.47 -4.62 -4.69
CA ASN A 56 3.46 -5.37 -5.44
C ASN A 56 3.70 -4.66 -6.78
N ALA A 57 4.95 -4.29 -7.07
CA ALA A 57 5.32 -3.49 -8.23
C ALA A 57 5.03 -4.19 -9.57
N THR A 58 4.97 -5.53 -9.58
CA THR A 58 4.74 -6.31 -10.81
C THR A 58 3.25 -6.65 -10.98
N SER A 59 2.60 -7.18 -9.95
CA SER A 59 1.21 -7.61 -10.03
C SER A 59 0.20 -6.49 -9.73
N SER A 60 0.67 -5.37 -9.18
CA SER A 60 -0.16 -4.26 -8.67
C SER A 60 -1.17 -4.68 -7.59
N LEU A 61 -0.98 -5.84 -6.98
CA LEU A 61 -1.79 -6.29 -5.85
C LEU A 61 -1.39 -5.52 -4.59
N GLU A 62 -2.39 -5.09 -3.83
CA GLU A 62 -2.17 -4.47 -2.52
C GLU A 62 -1.54 -5.48 -1.55
N ILE A 63 -0.45 -5.06 -0.92
CA ILE A 63 0.22 -5.79 0.15
C ILE A 63 -0.35 -5.33 1.49
N TRP A 64 -0.40 -4.01 1.69
CA TRP A 64 -1.01 -3.37 2.85
C TRP A 64 -1.46 -1.95 2.52
N GLN A 65 -2.32 -1.41 3.39
CA GLN A 65 -2.67 0.02 3.38
C GLN A 65 -2.70 0.59 4.80
N TYR A 66 -2.44 1.89 4.89
CA TYR A 66 -2.52 2.65 6.13
C TYR A 66 -3.34 3.93 5.94
N PRO A 67 -4.32 4.24 6.81
CA PRO A 67 -4.83 3.36 7.86
C PRO A 67 -5.38 2.02 7.32
N PRO A 68 -5.48 0.96 8.16
CA PRO A 68 -6.03 -0.33 7.75
C PRO A 68 -7.41 -0.19 7.10
N ALA A 69 -7.80 -1.13 6.24
CA ALA A 69 -9.07 -1.06 5.50
C ALA A 69 -10.31 -0.97 6.40
N SER A 70 -10.22 -1.48 7.64
CA SER A 70 -11.28 -1.35 8.65
C SER A 70 -11.47 0.07 9.16
N GLU A 71 -10.44 0.93 9.06
CA GLU A 71 -10.49 2.31 9.51
C GLU A 71 -11.12 3.18 8.41
N LYS A 72 -12.21 3.88 8.76
CA LYS A 72 -12.92 4.73 7.80
C LYS A 72 -12.20 6.05 7.57
N ALA A 73 -11.58 6.60 8.61
CA ALA A 73 -10.84 7.84 8.53
C ALA A 73 -9.48 7.63 7.87
N GLY A 74 -9.07 8.56 7.01
CA GLY A 74 -7.69 8.68 6.53
C GLY A 74 -6.88 9.59 7.44
N VAL A 75 -5.60 9.73 7.14
CA VAL A 75 -4.69 10.64 7.86
C VAL A 75 -4.61 12.03 7.23
N GLY A 76 -5.61 12.47 6.47
CA GLY A 76 -5.53 13.70 5.68
C GLY A 76 -4.69 13.53 4.41
N ALA A 77 -4.86 14.43 3.45
CA ALA A 77 -4.27 14.29 2.12
C ALA A 77 -2.73 14.20 2.15
N LEU A 78 -2.19 13.29 1.34
CA LEU A 78 -0.76 13.01 1.25
C LEU A 78 -0.24 13.51 -0.10
N TYR A 79 0.56 14.58 -0.06
CA TYR A 79 1.16 15.18 -1.26
C TYR A 79 2.69 15.12 -1.27
N ALA A 80 3.31 14.99 -0.08
CA ALA A 80 4.74 14.84 0.05
C ALA A 80 5.22 13.54 -0.61
N ALA A 81 6.40 13.57 -1.22
CA ALA A 81 7.10 12.35 -1.58
C ALA A 81 7.49 11.60 -0.30
N PRO A 82 7.23 10.28 -0.24
CA PRO A 82 7.67 9.50 0.89
C PRO A 82 9.17 9.24 0.86
N ALA A 83 9.71 8.90 2.03
CA ALA A 83 11.08 8.44 2.19
C ALA A 83 11.12 7.06 2.84
N LEU A 84 12.16 6.28 2.58
CA LEU A 84 12.37 4.97 3.17
C LEU A 84 13.78 4.90 3.76
N LEU A 85 13.90 4.55 5.05
CA LEU A 85 15.17 4.24 5.71
C LEU A 85 15.03 2.92 6.44
N ASP A 86 15.93 2.00 6.16
CA ASP A 86 15.91 0.62 6.66
C ASP A 86 14.55 -0.03 6.37
N ASP A 87 13.70 -0.18 7.39
CA ASP A 87 12.34 -0.74 7.29
C ASP A 87 11.25 0.28 7.69
N THR A 88 11.56 1.57 7.63
CA THR A 88 10.63 2.63 8.04
C THR A 88 10.29 3.52 6.86
N PHE A 89 9.02 3.52 6.50
CA PHE A 89 8.42 4.41 5.52
C PHE A 89 7.96 5.69 6.21
N TYR A 90 8.32 6.84 5.65
CA TYR A 90 7.98 8.16 6.18
C TYR A 90 7.13 8.93 5.20
N ILE A 91 6.07 9.57 5.68
CA ILE A 91 5.28 10.49 4.86
C ILE A 91 4.66 11.63 5.67
N GLY A 92 4.79 12.84 5.13
CA GLY A 92 4.14 14.04 5.65
C GLY A 92 2.67 14.11 5.25
N SER A 93 1.83 14.64 6.15
CA SER A 93 0.40 14.76 5.92
C SER A 93 -0.19 16.15 6.17
N PHE A 94 -1.34 16.40 5.54
CA PHE A 94 -2.19 17.56 5.74
C PHE A 94 -2.92 17.59 7.09
N ASP A 95 -2.86 16.52 7.87
CA ASP A 95 -3.38 16.51 9.24
C ASP A 95 -2.38 17.05 10.28
N ASN A 96 -1.31 17.69 9.81
CA ASN A 96 -0.22 18.25 10.62
C ASN A 96 0.60 17.18 11.36
N HIS A 97 0.77 16.01 10.75
CA HIS A 97 1.68 14.99 11.27
C HIS A 97 2.62 14.46 10.19
N LEU A 98 3.79 14.04 10.66
CA LEU A 98 4.70 13.14 9.95
C LEU A 98 4.47 11.72 10.49
N TYR A 99 4.22 10.77 9.60
CA TYR A 99 3.99 9.38 9.93
C TYR A 99 5.22 8.55 9.65
N ALA A 100 5.56 7.66 10.59
CA ALA A 100 6.52 6.59 10.38
C ALA A 100 5.81 5.25 10.47
N LEU A 101 5.84 4.51 9.37
CA LEU A 101 5.19 3.22 9.22
C LEU A 101 6.25 2.14 9.03
N ASP A 102 5.98 0.97 9.55
CA ASP A 102 6.72 -0.23 9.18
C ASP A 102 6.50 -0.51 7.69
N ALA A 103 7.58 -0.55 6.91
CA ALA A 103 7.50 -0.64 5.45
C ALA A 103 6.95 -1.98 4.96
N ASN A 104 7.02 -3.04 5.77
CA ASN A 104 6.60 -4.38 5.41
C ASN A 104 5.14 -4.66 5.80
N THR A 105 4.62 -3.99 6.83
CA THR A 105 3.30 -4.26 7.42
C THR A 105 2.34 -3.08 7.39
N GLY A 106 2.84 -1.87 7.16
CA GLY A 106 2.05 -0.63 7.24
C GLY A 106 1.69 -0.22 8.67
N VAL A 107 2.17 -0.93 9.68
CA VAL A 107 1.89 -0.61 11.08
C VAL A 107 2.58 0.70 11.46
N GLN A 108 1.82 1.64 12.03
CA GLN A 108 2.39 2.89 12.52
C GLN A 108 3.38 2.61 13.66
N ARG A 109 4.66 2.94 13.43
CA ARG A 109 5.70 2.91 14.45
C ARG A 109 5.58 4.12 15.37
N TRP A 110 5.40 5.31 14.79
CA TRP A 110 5.14 6.55 15.51
C TRP A 110 4.53 7.61 14.58
N LYS A 111 4.07 8.71 15.19
CA LYS A 111 3.73 9.94 14.47
C LYS A 111 4.27 11.15 15.21
N PHE A 112 4.72 12.15 14.47
CA PHE A 112 5.27 13.39 15.00
C PHE A 112 4.36 14.57 14.65
N PRO A 113 3.89 15.35 15.64
CA PRO A 113 3.04 16.52 15.37
C PRO A 113 3.88 17.71 14.87
N SER A 114 3.39 18.38 13.83
CA SER A 114 3.93 19.64 13.32
C SER A 114 2.97 20.80 13.57
N SER A 115 3.46 22.04 13.46
CA SER A 115 2.64 23.25 13.60
C SER A 115 1.72 23.52 12.40
N GLY A 116 1.86 22.74 11.32
CA GLY A 116 1.08 22.88 10.10
C GLY A 116 1.27 21.71 9.15
N ARG A 117 0.60 21.78 8.00
CA ARG A 117 0.56 20.71 7.00
C ARG A 117 1.96 20.41 6.49
N ILE A 118 2.31 19.13 6.38
CA ILE A 118 3.58 18.71 5.80
C ILE A 118 3.33 18.34 4.34
N ILE A 119 3.78 19.19 3.44
CA ILE A 119 3.60 19.05 1.99
C ILE A 119 4.94 18.82 1.29
N ALA A 120 6.04 19.13 1.98
CA ALA A 120 7.39 18.98 1.48
C ALA A 120 7.84 17.53 1.57
N ASP A 121 8.68 17.13 0.62
CA ASP A 121 9.28 15.82 0.54
C ASP A 121 10.20 15.59 1.73
N ALA A 122 10.15 14.39 2.30
CA ALA A 122 11.05 14.01 3.38
C ALA A 122 12.42 13.61 2.78
N VAL A 123 13.50 14.08 3.39
CA VAL A 123 14.86 13.76 2.93
C VAL A 123 15.63 13.07 4.05
N ILE A 124 16.34 12.00 3.71
CA ILE A 124 17.23 11.31 4.65
C ILE A 124 18.67 11.69 4.33
N ALA A 125 19.37 12.22 5.33
CA ALA A 125 20.80 12.47 5.28
C ALA A 125 21.44 12.01 6.60
N ASP A 126 22.52 11.22 6.51
CA ASP A 126 23.27 10.70 7.65
C ASP A 126 22.40 10.00 8.71
N GLY A 127 21.39 9.25 8.26
CA GLY A 127 20.43 8.55 9.13
C GLY A 127 19.41 9.46 9.83
N THR A 128 19.41 10.75 9.50
CA THR A 128 18.47 11.74 10.03
C THR A 128 17.45 12.12 8.95
N LEU A 129 16.20 12.22 9.36
CA LEU A 129 15.08 12.65 8.52
C LEU A 129 14.89 14.18 8.64
N TYR A 130 14.78 14.87 7.51
CA TYR A 130 14.58 16.31 7.37
C TYR A 130 13.28 16.62 6.62
#